data_AF-U6D832-F1
#
_entry.id   AF-U6D832-F1
#
_cell.length_a   1.000
_cell.length_b   1.000
_cell.length_c   1.000
_cell.angle_alpha   90.00
_cell.angle_beta   90.00
_cell.angle_gamma   90.00
#
_symmetry.space_group_name_H-M   'P 1'
#
loop_
_entity.id
_entity.type
_entity.pdbx_description
1 polymer ?
#
loop_
_entity_poly.entity_id
_entity_poly.type
_entity_poly.pdbx_seq_one_letter_code
_entity_poly.pdbx_strand_id
1 'polypeptide(L)'
;FLIKTPEGPPRKDKNLPNVIINEKRNVHAAAHQVRVLPYPFTHHQQFERTIQTPIGSTWNTQRAFQKLTTPKVVTKPGHIIKPIKAEDVGYRSSSRSDLSVVQRNPKQLSIRHKKQLKKNSVD
;
A
#
# COMPACT_ATOMS: atom_id res chain seq x y z
N PHE A 1 -61.82 -0.32 -12.57
CA PHE A 1 -60.51 -1.01 -12.52
C PHE A 1 -59.68 -0.39 -11.41
N LEU A 2 -59.64 -1.00 -10.22
CA LEU A 2 -58.89 -0.48 -9.07
C LEU A 2 -57.83 -1.53 -8.71
N ILE A 3 -56.67 -1.43 -9.36
CA ILE A 3 -55.53 -2.28 -9.06
C ILE A 3 -54.88 -1.66 -7.81
N LYS A 4 -54.98 -2.36 -6.68
CA LYS A 4 -54.26 -1.97 -5.46
C LYS A 4 -52.76 -2.12 -5.72
N THR A 5 -51.99 -1.07 -5.42
CA THR A 5 -50.53 -1.10 -5.51
C THR A 5 -49.97 -2.24 -4.67
N PRO A 6 -49.01 -3.03 -5.17
CA PRO A 6 -48.36 -4.06 -4.37
C PRO A 6 -47.71 -3.44 -3.14
N GLU A 7 -47.81 -4.13 -2.01
CA GLU A 7 -47.19 -3.69 -0.75
C GLU A 7 -45.67 -3.62 -0.92
N GLY A 8 -45.06 -2.58 -0.34
CA GLY A 8 -43.61 -2.42 -0.39
C GLY A 8 -42.87 -3.54 0.34
N PRO A 9 -41.57 -3.74 0.07
CA PRO A 9 -40.78 -4.73 0.78
C PRO A 9 -40.83 -4.49 2.30
N PRO A 10 -40.86 -5.56 3.11
CA PRO A 10 -40.93 -5.44 4.56
C PRO A 10 -39.65 -4.79 5.10
N ARG A 11 -39.80 -3.96 6.15
CA ARG A 11 -38.67 -3.31 6.83
C ARG A 11 -37.68 -4.35 7.37
N LYS A 12 -36.39 -4.02 7.32
CA LYS A 12 -35.31 -4.93 7.76
C LYS A 12 -35.30 -5.18 9.27
N ASP A 13 -35.86 -4.25 10.03
CA ASP A 13 -35.92 -4.25 11.49
C ASP A 13 -37.09 -5.07 12.07
N LYS A 14 -37.95 -5.68 11.24
CA LYS A 14 -39.17 -6.39 11.67
C LYS A 14 -38.94 -7.43 12.77
N ASN A 15 -37.78 -8.08 12.78
CA ASN A 15 -37.46 -9.15 13.74
C ASN A 15 -36.77 -8.63 15.02
N LEU A 16 -36.59 -7.31 15.17
CA LEU A 16 -35.92 -6.71 16.32
C LEU A 16 -36.95 -6.01 17.23
N PRO A 17 -36.95 -6.29 18.55
CA PRO A 17 -38.04 -5.88 19.44
C PRO A 17 -38.04 -4.37 19.77
N ASN A 18 -36.88 -3.71 19.76
CA ASN A 18 -36.71 -2.34 20.26
C ASN A 18 -35.95 -1.44 19.27
N VAL A 19 -35.83 -1.84 18.01
CA VAL A 19 -35.02 -1.12 17.02
C VAL A 19 -35.92 -0.66 15.87
N ILE A 20 -35.84 0.62 15.56
CA ILE A 20 -36.46 1.21 14.36
C ILE A 20 -35.34 1.80 13.51
N ILE A 21 -35.15 1.29 12.29
CA ILE A 21 -34.10 1.73 11.37
C ILE A 21 -34.69 2.64 10.29
N ASN A 22 -34.14 3.83 10.13
CA ASN A 22 -34.47 4.70 9.01
C ASN A 22 -33.71 4.24 7.74
N GLU A 23 -34.43 3.70 6.76
CA GLU A 23 -33.85 3.18 5.52
C GLU A 23 -33.68 4.25 4.42
N LYS A 24 -33.99 5.52 4.71
CA LYS A 24 -33.83 6.63 3.74
C LYS A 24 -32.34 6.85 3.41
N ARG A 25 -32.03 6.95 2.11
CA ARG A 25 -30.68 7.26 1.62
C ARG A 25 -30.26 8.69 2.00
N ASN A 26 -29.05 8.83 2.56
CA ASN A 26 -28.44 10.15 2.78
C ASN A 26 -27.78 10.66 1.49
N VAL A 27 -28.29 11.76 0.93
CA VAL A 27 -27.81 12.35 -0.33
C VAL A 27 -26.42 12.96 -0.19
N HIS A 28 -26.10 13.57 0.96
CA HIS A 28 -24.79 14.18 1.20
C HIS A 28 -23.70 13.11 1.36
N ALA A 29 -23.98 12.04 2.09
CA ALA A 29 -23.03 10.93 2.24
C ALA A 29 -22.81 10.18 0.91
N ALA A 30 -23.86 10.04 0.11
CA ALA A 30 -23.80 9.39 -1.19
C ALA A 30 -22.87 10.08 -2.20
N ALA A 31 -22.61 11.39 -2.03
CA ALA A 31 -21.67 12.11 -2.89
C ALA A 31 -20.21 11.68 -2.71
N HIS A 32 -19.87 11.17 -1.52
CA HIS A 32 -18.51 10.71 -1.20
C HIS A 32 -18.31 9.22 -1.42
N GLN A 33 -19.36 8.49 -1.77
CA GLN A 33 -19.30 7.06 -2.08
C GLN A 33 -19.00 6.83 -3.56
N VAL A 34 -18.26 5.76 -3.84
CA VAL A 34 -17.97 5.34 -5.21
C VAL A 34 -19.27 4.84 -5.87
N ARG A 35 -19.62 5.41 -7.03
CA ARG A 35 -20.86 5.06 -7.76
C ARG A 35 -20.73 3.76 -8.55
N VAL A 36 -19.56 3.50 -9.13
CA VAL A 36 -19.28 2.37 -10.02
C VAL A 36 -17.94 1.76 -9.62
N LEU A 37 -17.87 0.44 -9.58
CA LEU A 37 -16.65 -0.29 -9.21
C LEU A 37 -15.51 0.03 -10.19
N PRO A 38 -14.34 0.50 -9.73
CA PRO A 38 -13.23 0.80 -10.62
C PRO A 38 -12.56 -0.48 -11.14
N TYR A 39 -12.11 -0.44 -12.40
CA TYR A 39 -11.21 -1.45 -12.96
C TYR A 39 -9.90 -1.46 -12.15
N PRO A 40 -9.29 -2.61 -11.80
CA PRO A 40 -9.52 -3.99 -12.27
C PRO A 40 -10.39 -4.86 -11.34
N PHE A 41 -11.14 -4.26 -10.41
CA PHE A 41 -11.90 -5.04 -9.43
C PHE A 41 -13.16 -5.66 -10.06
N THR A 42 -13.49 -6.87 -9.62
CA THR A 42 -14.71 -7.58 -10.06
C THR A 42 -15.82 -7.52 -9.02
N HIS A 43 -15.44 -7.45 -7.73
CA HIS A 43 -16.37 -7.45 -6.60
C HIS A 43 -16.14 -6.24 -5.69
N HIS A 44 -17.22 -5.66 -5.16
CA HIS A 44 -17.16 -4.51 -4.23
C HIS A 44 -16.29 -4.81 -3.00
N GLN A 45 -16.39 -6.02 -2.45
CA GLN A 45 -15.61 -6.43 -1.28
C GLN A 45 -14.10 -6.40 -1.53
N GLN A 46 -13.65 -6.66 -2.76
CA GLN A 46 -12.23 -6.59 -3.10
C GLN A 46 -11.75 -5.14 -3.02
N PHE A 47 -12.50 -4.22 -3.64
CA PHE A 47 -12.19 -2.80 -3.62
C PHE A 47 -12.19 -2.24 -2.18
N GLU A 48 -13.24 -2.52 -1.40
CA GLU A 48 -13.35 -2.03 -0.02
C GLU A 48 -12.18 -2.50 0.87
N ARG A 49 -11.75 -3.76 0.73
CA ARG A 49 -10.58 -4.28 1.45
C ARG A 49 -9.29 -3.54 1.09
N THR A 50 -9.15 -3.06 -0.15
CA THR A 50 -7.94 -2.32 -0.55
C THR A 50 -7.84 -0.92 0.06
N ILE A 51 -8.98 -0.28 0.35
CA ILE A 51 -9.02 1.08 0.92
C ILE A 51 -9.32 1.11 2.41
N GLN A 52 -9.52 -0.05 3.04
CA GLN A 52 -9.90 -0.18 4.45
C GLN A 52 -8.83 0.40 5.40
N THR A 53 -7.56 0.30 5.04
CA THR A 53 -6.45 0.76 5.88
C THR A 53 -6.02 2.18 5.53
N PRO A 54 -5.90 3.09 6.52
CA PRO A 54 -5.42 4.44 6.27
C PRO A 54 -3.93 4.41 5.92
N ILE A 55 -3.50 5.27 5.00
CA ILE A 55 -2.09 5.35 4.58
C ILE A 55 -1.31 6.36 5.43
N GLY A 56 -1.94 7.43 5.94
CA GLY A 56 -1.26 8.56 6.55
C GLY A 56 -0.35 8.26 7.74
N SER A 57 0.63 9.15 7.98
CA SER A 57 1.61 9.04 9.08
C SER A 57 1.00 9.14 10.48
N THR A 58 -0.22 9.66 10.61
CA THR A 58 -0.94 9.72 11.89
C THR A 58 -1.39 8.33 12.37
N TRP A 59 -1.68 7.42 11.44
CA TRP A 59 -2.19 6.08 11.75
C TRP A 59 -1.13 4.98 11.59
N ASN A 60 -0.02 5.27 10.92
CA ASN A 60 1.04 4.31 10.62
C ASN A 60 2.40 4.78 11.17
N THR A 61 3.30 3.83 11.46
CA THR A 61 4.69 4.18 11.79
C THR A 61 5.42 4.82 10.61
N GLN A 62 6.41 5.66 10.89
CA GLN A 62 7.26 6.32 9.87
C GLN A 62 7.74 5.34 8.79
N ARG A 63 8.24 4.17 9.20
CA ARG A 63 8.77 3.15 8.28
C ARG A 63 7.68 2.54 7.40
N ALA A 64 6.51 2.25 7.98
CA ALA A 64 5.38 1.70 7.23
C ALA A 64 4.84 2.72 6.23
N PHE A 65 4.69 3.98 6.64
CA PHE A 65 4.28 5.08 5.76
C PHE A 65 5.21 5.25 4.56
N GLN A 66 6.53 5.29 4.82
CA GLN A 66 7.53 5.36 3.75
C GLN A 66 7.39 4.18 2.78
N LYS A 67 7.23 2.95 3.29
CA LYS A 67 7.07 1.76 2.47
C LYS A 67 5.77 1.74 1.64
N LEU A 68 4.67 2.26 2.19
CA LEU A 68 3.38 2.30 1.48
C LEU A 68 3.32 3.40 0.42
N THR A 69 4.05 4.49 0.63
CA THR A 69 4.02 5.68 -0.25
C THR A 69 5.14 5.67 -1.30
N THR A 70 6.10 4.73 -1.21
CA THR A 70 7.15 4.60 -2.23
C THR A 70 6.55 4.22 -3.59
N PRO A 71 6.81 4.99 -4.66
CA PRO A 71 6.27 4.67 -5.98
C PRO A 71 6.93 3.42 -6.57
N LYS A 72 6.19 2.71 -7.43
CA LYS A 72 6.68 1.48 -8.08
C LYS A 72 7.93 1.72 -8.95
N VAL A 73 8.03 2.90 -9.55
CA VAL A 73 9.15 3.29 -10.41
C VAL A 73 9.80 4.53 -9.81
N VAL A 74 11.10 4.42 -9.52
CA VAL A 74 11.92 5.51 -9.00
C VAL A 74 13.09 5.72 -9.96
N THR A 75 13.20 6.92 -10.52
CA THR A 75 14.31 7.32 -11.39
C THR A 75 15.23 8.29 -10.66
N LYS A 76 16.54 8.20 -10.90
CA LYS A 76 17.48 9.17 -10.35
C LYS A 76 17.51 10.43 -11.22
N PRO A 77 17.36 11.64 -10.66
CA PRO A 77 17.46 12.86 -11.44
C PRO A 77 18.87 12.98 -12.06
N GLY A 78 18.93 13.44 -13.32
CA GLY A 78 20.18 13.63 -14.06
C GLY A 78 20.86 12.35 -14.56
N HIS A 79 20.25 11.17 -14.36
CA HIS A 79 20.79 9.91 -14.86
C HIS A 79 20.12 9.48 -16.17
N ILE A 80 20.92 9.17 -17.20
CA ILE A 80 20.41 8.64 -18.47
C ILE A 80 19.96 7.19 -18.27
N ILE A 81 18.68 6.92 -18.56
CA ILE A 81 18.11 5.58 -18.49
C ILE A 81 18.42 4.85 -19.80
N LYS A 82 19.31 3.86 -19.74
CA LYS A 82 19.64 3.02 -20.90
C LYS A 82 18.54 1.96 -21.11
N PRO A 83 18.26 1.55 -22.35
CA PRO A 83 17.36 0.43 -22.62
C PRO A 83 17.82 -0.83 -21.89
N ILE A 84 16.87 -1.67 -21.52
CA ILE A 84 17.14 -2.95 -20.88
C ILE A 84 17.90 -3.86 -21.86
N LYS A 85 18.98 -4.49 -21.40
CA LYS A 85 19.69 -5.53 -22.16
C LYS A 85 19.34 -6.92 -21.62
N ALA A 86 19.61 -7.96 -22.41
CA ALA A 86 19.26 -9.34 -22.03
C ALA A 86 19.92 -9.78 -20.71
N GLU A 87 21.13 -9.30 -20.45
CA GLU A 87 21.86 -9.50 -19.19
C GLU A 87 21.25 -8.81 -17.97
N ASP A 88 20.47 -7.73 -18.17
CA ASP A 88 19.81 -6.99 -17.09
C ASP A 88 18.52 -7.67 -16.62
N VAL A 89 17.95 -8.54 -17.45
CA VAL A 89 16.72 -9.29 -17.17
C VAL A 89 17.05 -10.52 -16.31
N GLY A 90 17.48 -10.30 -15.07
CA GLY A 90 17.67 -11.39 -14.12
C GLY A 90 16.33 -12.09 -13.84
N TYR A 91 16.21 -13.38 -14.18
CA TYR A 91 15.15 -14.26 -13.68
C TYR A 91 15.27 -14.36 -12.16
N ARG A 92 14.71 -13.39 -11.45
CA ARG A 92 14.68 -13.36 -9.98
C ARG A 92 13.72 -14.47 -9.53
N SER A 93 14.26 -15.65 -9.23
CA SER A 93 13.56 -16.65 -8.43
C SER A 93 13.12 -15.96 -7.14
N SER A 94 11.81 -15.93 -6.90
CA SER A 94 11.18 -15.33 -5.75
C SER A 94 11.66 -15.94 -4.43
N SER A 95 12.79 -15.48 -3.90
CA SER A 95 13.02 -15.47 -2.46
C SER A 95 12.79 -14.04 -1.98
N ARG A 96 11.67 -13.88 -1.25
CA ARG A 96 11.34 -12.68 -0.48
C ARG A 96 12.59 -12.21 0.28
N SER A 97 13.24 -11.17 -0.22
CA SER A 97 14.34 -10.48 0.45
C SER A 97 14.09 -8.98 0.36
N ASP A 98 12.95 -8.58 0.92
CA ASP A 98 12.70 -7.20 1.32
C ASP A 98 13.44 -6.95 2.65
N LEU A 99 14.77 -7.07 2.61
CA LEU A 99 15.68 -6.81 3.72
C LEU A 99 16.71 -5.77 3.26
N SER A 100 16.47 -4.54 3.70
CA SER A 100 17.46 -3.50 3.99
C SER A 100 18.61 -3.32 2.98
N VAL A 101 18.47 -2.35 2.07
CA VAL A 101 19.62 -1.59 1.57
C VAL A 101 19.62 -0.23 2.25
N VAL A 102 19.90 -0.22 3.56
CA VAL A 102 20.54 0.95 4.17
C VAL A 102 21.99 0.87 3.71
N GLN A 103 22.38 1.75 2.79
CA GLN A 103 23.77 1.96 2.42
C GLN A 103 24.53 2.43 3.66
N ARG A 104 25.10 1.49 4.41
CA ARG A 104 26.20 1.80 5.33
C ARG A 104 27.38 2.10 4.43
N ASN A 105 27.76 3.37 4.30
CA ASN A 105 29.04 3.76 3.71
C ASN A 105 30.16 3.28 4.66
N PRO A 106 30.99 2.29 4.31
CA PRO A 106 32.24 2.12 5.02
C PRO A 106 33.14 3.28 4.61
N LYS A 107 33.38 4.23 5.51
CA LYS A 107 34.48 5.20 5.35
C LYS A 107 35.74 4.37 5.12
N GLN A 108 36.37 4.51 3.95
CA GLN A 108 37.63 3.84 3.66
C GLN A 108 38.66 4.33 4.68
N LEU A 109 39.08 3.45 5.60
CA LEU A 109 40.24 3.71 6.44
C LEU A 109 41.44 3.89 5.52
N SER A 110 42.06 5.07 5.58
CA SER A 110 43.21 5.41 4.75
C SER A 110 44.33 4.39 4.95
N ILE A 111 45.01 4.07 3.86
CA ILE A 111 46.08 3.07 3.75
C ILE A 111 47.17 3.26 4.83
N ARG A 112 47.31 4.47 5.38
CA ARG A 112 48.27 4.78 6.45
C ARG A 112 47.98 4.05 7.77
N HIS A 113 46.73 3.69 8.08
CA HIS A 113 46.39 3.04 9.35
C HIS A 113 46.65 1.52 9.36
N LYS A 114 46.68 0.87 8.19
CA LYS A 114 47.01 -0.57 8.09
C LYS A 114 48.49 -0.87 8.37
N LYS A 115 49.39 0.09 8.18
CA LYS A 115 50.84 -0.10 8.40
C LYS A 115 51.25 -0.07 9.88
N GLN A 116 50.41 0.48 10.77
CA GLN A 116 50.66 0.51 12.22
C GLN A 116 50.25 -0.81 12.91
N LEU A 117 49.13 -1.43 12.51
CA LEU A 117 48.67 -2.68 13.14
C LEU A 117 49.53 -3.91 12.81
N LYS A 118 50.30 -3.88 11.71
CA LYS A 118 51.27 -4.95 11.40
C LYS A 118 52.61 -4.81 12.14
N LYS A 119 52.89 -3.65 12.76
CA LYS A 119 54.13 -3.44 13.53
C LYS A 119 54.02 -3.81 15.01
N ASN A 120 52.81 -3.96 15.54
CA ASN A 120 52.58 -4.28 16.96
C ASN A 120 52.24 -5.77 17.19
N SER A 121 52.56 -6.64 16.22
CA SER A 121 52.32 -8.09 16.25
C SER A 121 53.62 -8.90 16.23
N VAL A 122 54.77 -8.22 16.30
CA VAL A 122 56.08 -8.85 16.47
C VAL A 122 56.73 -8.18 17.66
N ASP A 123 56.31 -8.63 18.83
CA ASP A 123 57.08 -8.80 20.07
C ASP A 123 56.34 -9.86 20.91
#